data_AF-A0A2D6F347-F1
#
_entry.id   AF-A0A2D6F347-F1
#
_cell.length_a   1.000
_cell.length_b   1.000
_cell.length_c   1.000
_cell.angle_alpha   90.00
_cell.angle_beta   90.00
_cell.angle_gamma   90.00
#
_symmetry.space_group_name_H-M   'P 1'
#
loop_
_entity.id
_entity.type
_entity.pdbx_description
1 polymer ?
#
loop_
_entity_poly.entity_id
_entity_poly.type
_entity_poly.pdbx_seq_one_letter_code
_entity_poly.pdbx_strand_id
1 'polypeptide(L)'
;MAFLDNSGDIILDAVLTDTGRYRLAQGDGSFKIAKFAVADDEINYGNYKSEHASGSAYYDLEILQTPVLEGFTDNGAMMKSKLLSISQNNLLYMPVLKLNTAFETKTKMNASSKNFLVTVDSATELDADDNTRTAIDSDELGVIKGFDLGAPSSYIRIDQGLDTTEISPVGGLGDTLSETQYIVEIDNRLGFITAVDAKSPKSPAFIDDDDIASYYFGIANDPGVVKKNTETGENDSKQVIQGPRGTFVQFQIAASTELTTSSYLFTKLGGSDASYLVENNNTETACAGFYYIDTMVRVTGVTTGVSLDVPVRFIKRNTNVSTGDGCV
;
A
#
# COMPACT_ATOMS: atom_id res chain seq x y z
N MET A 1 -4.22 24.32 -7.06
CA MET A 1 -5.08 25.31 -7.75
C MET A 1 -5.24 26.58 -6.94
N ALA A 2 -4.74 27.70 -7.46
CA ALA A 2 -5.04 29.04 -6.95
C ALA A 2 -5.81 29.80 -8.03
N PHE A 3 -7.00 30.29 -7.71
CA PHE A 3 -7.78 31.16 -8.59
C PHE A 3 -8.00 32.49 -7.86
N LEU A 4 -7.81 33.58 -8.59
CA LEU A 4 -8.03 34.93 -8.09
C LEU A 4 -9.43 35.37 -8.53
N ASP A 5 -10.37 35.31 -7.59
CA ASP A 5 -11.77 35.68 -7.83
C ASP A 5 -11.89 37.20 -8.05
N ASN A 6 -12.16 37.58 -9.30
CA ASN A 6 -12.43 38.97 -9.71
C ASN A 6 -13.76 39.09 -10.48
N SER A 7 -14.57 38.04 -10.58
CA SER A 7 -15.77 38.03 -11.41
C SER A 7 -16.76 37.00 -10.88
N GLY A 8 -17.88 37.49 -10.34
CA GLY A 8 -18.78 36.79 -9.42
C GLY A 8 -19.56 35.57 -9.91
N ASP A 9 -19.13 34.89 -10.98
CA ASP A 9 -19.63 33.57 -11.39
C ASP A 9 -18.49 32.71 -11.96
N ILE A 10 -18.29 31.52 -11.39
CA ILE A 10 -17.32 30.52 -11.88
C ILE A 10 -18.10 29.43 -12.61
N ILE A 11 -17.83 29.27 -13.90
CA ILE A 11 -18.39 28.19 -14.73
C ILE A 11 -17.36 27.06 -14.79
N LEU A 12 -17.70 25.88 -14.25
CA LEU A 12 -16.91 24.66 -14.43
C LEU A 12 -17.45 23.87 -15.62
N ASP A 13 -16.56 23.53 -16.55
CA ASP A 13 -16.79 22.47 -17.53
C ASP A 13 -16.28 21.15 -16.94
N ALA A 14 -17.15 20.13 -16.89
CA ALA A 14 -16.84 18.87 -16.23
C ALA A 14 -17.39 17.70 -17.04
N VAL A 15 -16.57 16.67 -17.20
CA VAL A 15 -16.99 15.44 -17.87
C VAL A 15 -17.50 14.44 -16.84
N LEU A 16 -18.69 13.87 -17.09
CA LEU A 16 -19.27 12.86 -16.20
C LEU A 16 -18.57 11.50 -16.38
N THR A 17 -18.44 10.76 -15.28
CA THR A 17 -18.05 9.34 -15.30
C THR A 17 -19.09 8.49 -16.03
N ASP A 18 -18.76 7.24 -16.38
CA ASP A 18 -19.68 6.33 -17.09
C ASP A 18 -21.02 6.16 -16.38
N THR A 19 -20.99 5.94 -15.06
CA THR A 19 -22.22 5.88 -14.24
C THR A 19 -22.99 7.19 -14.26
N GLY A 20 -22.29 8.33 -14.28
CA GLY A 20 -22.90 9.65 -14.42
C GLY A 20 -23.61 9.83 -15.76
N ARG A 21 -22.94 9.45 -16.86
CA ARG A 21 -23.52 9.45 -18.22
C ARG A 21 -24.72 8.52 -18.34
N TYR A 22 -24.63 7.31 -17.76
CA TYR A 22 -25.74 6.36 -17.72
C TYR A 22 -26.98 6.96 -17.04
N ARG A 23 -26.80 7.58 -15.86
CA ARG A 23 -27.91 8.20 -15.12
C ARG A 23 -28.47 9.44 -15.83
N LEU A 24 -27.62 10.24 -16.48
CA LEU A 24 -28.08 11.37 -17.29
C LEU A 24 -28.88 10.88 -18.52
N ALA A 25 -28.42 9.81 -19.16
CA ALA A 25 -29.06 9.23 -20.34
C ALA A 25 -30.42 8.57 -20.06
N GLN A 26 -30.72 8.23 -18.81
CA GLN A 26 -32.05 7.69 -18.42
C GLN A 26 -33.18 8.72 -18.60
N GLY A 27 -32.88 10.03 -18.60
CA GLY A 27 -33.85 11.08 -18.97
C GLY A 27 -35.08 11.20 -18.07
N ASP A 28 -35.08 10.58 -16.89
CA ASP A 28 -36.21 10.50 -15.96
C ASP A 28 -36.23 11.67 -14.93
N GLY A 29 -35.29 12.60 -15.05
CA GLY A 29 -35.15 13.74 -14.13
C GLY A 29 -34.57 13.38 -12.76
N SER A 30 -34.14 12.14 -12.55
CA SER A 30 -33.51 11.68 -11.30
C SER A 30 -32.04 12.10 -11.17
N PHE A 31 -31.40 12.49 -12.27
CA PHE A 31 -29.99 12.89 -12.29
C PHE A 31 -29.77 14.17 -11.49
N LYS A 32 -29.02 14.06 -10.39
CA LYS A 32 -28.56 15.17 -9.57
C LYS A 32 -27.10 14.95 -9.19
N ILE A 33 -26.28 15.97 -9.38
CA ILE A 33 -24.90 15.97 -8.86
C ILE A 33 -25.01 16.15 -7.34
N ALA A 34 -24.85 15.06 -6.59
CA ALA A 34 -24.95 15.08 -5.13
C ALA A 34 -23.61 15.34 -4.44
N LYS A 35 -22.50 14.96 -5.08
CA LYS A 35 -21.14 15.11 -4.56
C LYS A 35 -20.20 15.38 -5.73
N PHE A 36 -19.20 16.21 -5.48
CA PHE A 36 -18.05 16.42 -6.35
C PHE A 36 -16.79 16.36 -5.50
N ALA A 37 -15.67 16.07 -6.13
CA ALA A 37 -14.35 16.15 -5.52
C ALA A 37 -13.43 16.87 -6.50
N VAL A 38 -12.41 17.53 -5.96
CA VAL A 38 -11.44 18.31 -6.73
C VAL A 38 -10.06 17.75 -6.40
N ALA A 39 -9.14 17.78 -7.36
CA ALA A 39 -7.75 17.34 -7.21
C ALA A 39 -6.81 18.39 -7.82
N ASP A 40 -5.52 18.28 -7.52
CA ASP A 40 -4.46 19.20 -7.99
C ASP A 40 -3.21 18.42 -8.40
N ASP A 41 -3.40 17.25 -9.00
CA ASP A 41 -2.32 16.30 -9.33
C ASP A 41 -1.56 16.66 -10.62
N GLU A 42 -2.07 17.60 -11.41
CA GLU A 42 -1.47 18.00 -12.69
C GLU A 42 -0.25 18.91 -12.52
N ILE A 43 -0.22 19.71 -11.45
CA ILE A 43 0.87 20.65 -11.18
C ILE A 43 1.90 20.00 -10.27
N ASN A 44 3.09 19.72 -10.80
CA ASN A 44 4.23 19.32 -9.97
C ASN A 44 4.89 20.54 -9.34
N TYR A 45 4.49 20.87 -8.11
CA TYR A 45 5.05 21.97 -7.33
C TYR A 45 6.54 21.80 -6.98
N GLY A 46 7.10 20.58 -7.08
CA GLY A 46 8.54 20.33 -6.90
C GLY A 46 9.42 20.97 -7.98
N ASN A 47 8.84 21.36 -9.11
CA ASN A 47 9.55 22.12 -10.16
C ASN A 47 9.72 23.61 -9.81
N TYR A 48 9.19 24.06 -8.66
CA TYR A 48 9.40 25.42 -8.19
C TYR A 48 10.84 25.62 -7.72
N LYS A 49 11.63 26.39 -8.48
CA LYS A 49 13.05 26.63 -8.21
C LYS A 49 13.26 27.97 -7.53
N SER A 50 13.20 27.98 -6.19
CA SER A 50 13.46 29.18 -5.36
C SER A 50 14.87 29.75 -5.49
N GLU A 51 15.81 29.01 -6.10
CA GLU A 51 17.20 29.44 -6.31
C GLU A 51 17.54 29.73 -7.79
N HIS A 52 16.54 29.95 -8.65
CA HIS A 52 16.79 30.19 -10.07
C HIS A 52 17.71 31.42 -10.28
N ALA A 53 18.82 31.25 -11.01
CA ALA A 53 19.85 32.26 -11.19
C ALA A 53 19.35 33.57 -11.83
N SER A 54 18.27 33.50 -12.61
CA SER A 54 17.65 34.66 -13.26
C SER A 54 16.67 35.45 -12.37
N GLY A 55 16.54 35.09 -11.09
CA GLY A 55 15.72 35.79 -10.10
C GLY A 55 14.28 35.27 -9.99
N SER A 56 13.52 35.88 -9.08
CA SER A 56 12.21 35.36 -8.62
C SER A 56 11.13 35.26 -9.69
N ALA A 57 11.25 36.01 -10.79
CA ALA A 57 10.33 35.94 -11.92
C ALA A 57 10.43 34.62 -12.72
N TYR A 58 11.42 33.77 -12.41
CA TYR A 58 11.66 32.51 -13.12
C TYR A 58 11.50 31.28 -12.20
N TYR A 59 11.11 31.48 -10.94
CA TYR A 59 10.98 30.37 -9.98
C TYR A 59 9.88 29.39 -10.37
N ASP A 60 8.83 29.87 -11.05
CA ASP A 60 7.66 29.13 -11.48
C ASP A 60 7.62 28.88 -13.00
N LEU A 61 8.67 29.24 -13.74
CA LEU A 61 8.66 29.16 -15.21
C LEU A 61 8.37 27.73 -15.72
N GLU A 62 8.99 26.73 -15.10
CA GLU A 62 8.79 25.32 -15.47
C GLU A 62 7.35 24.87 -15.19
N ILE A 63 6.73 25.35 -14.12
CA ILE A 63 5.33 25.07 -13.78
C ILE A 63 4.38 25.76 -14.78
N LEU A 64 4.66 27.00 -15.16
CA LEU A 64 3.84 27.72 -16.15
C LEU A 64 3.95 27.13 -17.56
N GLN A 65 5.03 26.41 -17.85
CA GLN A 65 5.25 25.72 -19.12
C GLN A 65 4.67 24.29 -19.15
N THR A 66 4.28 23.71 -18.00
CA THR A 66 3.68 22.38 -18.01
C THR A 66 2.30 22.42 -18.68
N PRO A 67 2.05 21.61 -19.72
CA PRO A 67 0.75 21.54 -20.36
C PRO A 67 -0.28 20.93 -19.40
N VAL A 68 -1.40 21.63 -19.21
CA VAL A 68 -2.59 21.08 -18.54
C VAL A 68 -3.36 20.27 -19.58
N LEU A 69 -3.61 19.00 -19.28
CA LEU A 69 -4.34 18.09 -20.16
C LEU A 69 -5.84 18.25 -19.95
N GLU A 70 -6.65 17.79 -20.91
CA GLU A 70 -8.10 17.73 -20.72
C GLU A 70 -8.48 16.69 -19.67
N GLY A 71 -9.58 16.95 -18.95
CA GLY A 71 -10.07 16.04 -17.93
C GLY A 71 -10.54 14.72 -18.56
N PHE A 72 -9.89 13.61 -18.20
CA PHE A 72 -10.32 12.28 -18.59
C PHE A 72 -11.55 11.82 -17.81
N THR A 73 -12.32 10.91 -18.39
CA THR A 73 -13.58 10.44 -17.80
C THR A 73 -13.40 9.29 -16.81
N ASP A 74 -12.17 8.79 -16.72
CA ASP A 74 -11.74 7.77 -15.76
C ASP A 74 -11.21 8.46 -14.49
N ASN A 75 -11.84 8.18 -13.35
CA ASN A 75 -11.47 8.80 -12.09
C ASN A 75 -10.09 8.33 -11.59
N GLY A 76 -9.66 7.12 -11.96
CA GLY A 76 -8.38 6.54 -11.53
C GLY A 76 -7.17 7.14 -12.24
N ALA A 77 -7.39 7.78 -13.40
CA ALA A 77 -6.33 8.34 -14.22
C ALA A 77 -5.89 9.75 -13.81
N MET A 78 -6.82 10.59 -13.34
CA MET A 78 -6.58 12.03 -13.10
C MET A 78 -6.59 12.45 -11.63
N MET A 79 -7.39 11.78 -10.78
CA MET A 79 -7.60 12.20 -9.38
C MET A 79 -7.00 11.20 -8.40
N LYS A 80 -5.67 11.18 -8.30
CA LYS A 80 -4.92 10.34 -7.35
C LYS A 80 -4.99 10.90 -5.93
N SER A 81 -4.88 12.22 -5.78
CA SER A 81 -5.03 12.91 -4.50
C SER A 81 -6.21 13.88 -4.54
N LYS A 82 -7.22 13.59 -3.72
CA LYS A 82 -8.41 14.45 -3.60
C LYS A 82 -8.15 15.53 -2.58
N LEU A 83 -8.62 16.75 -2.85
CA LEU A 83 -8.56 17.86 -1.90
C LEU A 83 -9.35 17.50 -0.64
N LEU A 84 -8.70 17.67 0.51
CA LEU A 84 -9.25 17.42 1.83
C LEU A 84 -9.59 18.74 2.49
N SER A 85 -10.77 18.81 3.12
CA SER A 85 -11.14 19.96 3.96
C SER A 85 -10.69 19.71 5.39
N ILE A 86 -9.65 20.42 5.81
CA ILE A 86 -9.15 20.41 7.19
C ILE A 86 -9.61 21.71 7.86
N SER A 87 -10.28 21.61 9.00
CA SER A 87 -10.81 22.77 9.74
C SER A 87 -9.75 23.54 10.53
N GLN A 88 -8.55 22.98 10.66
CA GLN A 88 -7.43 23.57 11.38
C GLN A 88 -6.61 24.48 10.47
N ASN A 89 -6.53 25.76 10.82
CA ASN A 89 -5.77 26.76 10.06
C ASN A 89 -4.29 26.87 10.48
N ASN A 90 -3.85 26.06 11.45
CA ASN A 90 -2.49 26.06 11.99
C ASN A 90 -1.69 24.80 11.62
N LEU A 91 -2.07 24.13 10.54
CA LEU A 91 -1.39 22.93 10.07
C LEU A 91 -0.24 23.27 9.14
N LEU A 92 0.98 22.88 9.51
CA LEU A 92 2.17 23.05 8.67
C LEU A 92 2.60 21.74 7.98
N TYR A 93 2.33 20.58 8.60
CA TYR A 93 2.74 19.27 8.09
C TYR A 93 1.54 18.34 7.96
N MET A 94 1.49 17.58 6.86
CA MET A 94 0.52 16.51 6.65
C MET A 94 1.09 15.17 7.13
N PRO A 95 0.26 14.29 7.74
CA PRO A 95 0.65 12.93 8.05
C PRO A 95 1.05 12.15 6.80
N VAL A 96 2.00 11.24 6.97
CA VAL A 96 2.41 10.28 5.96
C VAL A 96 2.20 8.86 6.47
N LEU A 97 2.04 7.91 5.54
CA LEU A 97 2.08 6.48 5.80
C LEU A 97 3.45 5.95 5.38
N LYS A 98 4.12 5.23 6.28
CA LYS A 98 5.46 4.70 6.03
C LYS A 98 5.53 3.24 6.45
N LEU A 99 6.05 2.40 5.56
CA LEU A 99 6.31 1.01 5.86
C LEU A 99 7.33 0.91 7.00
N ASN A 100 7.00 0.15 8.05
CA ASN A 100 7.89 -0.03 9.17
C ASN A 100 8.80 -1.24 8.94
N THR A 101 10.06 -0.98 8.57
CA THR A 101 11.12 -1.99 8.44
C THR A 101 12.12 -1.97 9.59
N ALA A 102 11.81 -1.30 10.70
CA ALA A 102 12.75 -1.08 11.81
C ALA A 102 12.29 -1.75 13.12
N PHE A 103 10.99 -2.03 13.26
CA PHE A 103 10.39 -2.51 14.50
C PHE A 103 10.95 -3.86 14.94
N GLU A 104 10.80 -4.88 14.09
CA GLU A 104 11.26 -6.25 14.32
C GLU A 104 11.74 -6.88 13.01
N THR A 105 12.55 -7.93 13.10
CA THR A 105 13.01 -8.73 11.94
C THR A 105 11.84 -9.14 11.03
N LYS A 106 10.70 -9.54 11.63
CA LYS A 106 9.48 -9.96 10.94
C LYS A 106 8.74 -8.87 10.16
N THR A 107 9.07 -7.59 10.40
CA THR A 107 8.46 -6.44 9.70
C THR A 107 9.29 -5.94 8.53
N LYS A 108 10.50 -6.48 8.36
CA LYS A 108 11.41 -6.09 7.29
C LYS A 108 10.99 -6.72 5.97
N MET A 109 11.06 -5.94 4.90
CA MET A 109 11.10 -6.50 3.55
C MET A 109 12.41 -7.23 3.33
N ASN A 110 12.42 -8.16 2.39
CA ASN A 110 13.65 -8.73 1.87
C ASN A 110 14.51 -7.60 1.25
N ALA A 111 15.78 -7.47 1.66
CA ALA A 111 16.60 -6.34 1.24
C ALA A 111 17.08 -6.45 -0.21
N SER A 112 17.20 -7.66 -0.76
CA SER A 112 17.64 -7.93 -2.12
C SER A 112 16.52 -7.69 -3.14
N SER A 113 15.34 -8.22 -2.85
CA SER A 113 14.20 -8.18 -3.79
C SER A 113 13.24 -7.02 -3.55
N LYS A 114 13.41 -6.28 -2.45
CA LYS A 114 12.60 -5.10 -2.08
C LYS A 114 11.09 -5.36 -2.08
N ASN A 115 10.68 -6.58 -1.78
CA ASN A 115 9.29 -7.02 -1.72
C ASN A 115 9.05 -7.92 -0.51
N PHE A 116 7.77 -8.10 -0.16
CA PHE A 116 7.33 -9.18 0.72
C PHE A 116 7.02 -10.41 -0.11
N LEU A 117 7.53 -11.58 0.31
CA LEU A 117 7.16 -12.84 -0.31
C LEU A 117 6.00 -13.47 0.42
N VAL A 118 5.08 -14.06 -0.32
CA VAL A 118 4.00 -14.87 0.22
C VAL A 118 4.14 -16.28 -0.33
N THR A 119 4.43 -17.24 0.54
CA THR A 119 4.44 -18.67 0.20
C THR A 119 3.02 -19.18 0.03
N VAL A 120 2.75 -19.94 -1.04
CA VAL A 120 1.37 -20.31 -1.39
C VAL A 120 1.01 -21.76 -1.09
N ASP A 121 1.97 -22.64 -0.87
CA ASP A 121 1.71 -24.06 -0.63
C ASP A 121 2.61 -24.64 0.46
N SER A 122 2.24 -25.81 0.97
CA SER A 122 3.04 -26.51 1.98
C SER A 122 4.45 -26.87 1.48
N ALA A 123 4.63 -27.05 0.16
CA ALA A 123 5.92 -27.41 -0.44
C ALA A 123 6.89 -26.22 -0.54
N THR A 124 6.38 -25.00 -0.49
CA THR A 124 7.15 -23.74 -0.50
C THR A 124 7.39 -23.20 0.90
N GLU A 125 6.45 -23.46 1.82
CA GLU A 125 6.46 -22.89 3.16
C GLU A 125 7.17 -23.76 4.21
N LEU A 126 7.11 -25.09 4.08
CA LEU A 126 7.67 -25.99 5.10
C LEU A 126 9.07 -26.46 4.70
N ASP A 127 10.07 -26.04 5.47
CA ASP A 127 11.33 -26.78 5.64
C ASP A 127 11.48 -27.20 7.11
N ALA A 128 10.54 -28.01 7.60
CA ALA A 128 10.50 -28.27 9.04
C ALA A 128 11.48 -29.37 9.51
N ASP A 129 12.08 -30.19 8.63
CA ASP A 129 12.85 -31.36 9.09
C ASP A 129 13.92 -31.91 8.12
N ASP A 130 14.22 -31.27 6.99
CA ASP A 130 15.15 -31.85 6.01
C ASP A 130 16.38 -30.94 5.78
N ASN A 131 17.57 -31.47 6.01
CA ASN A 131 18.85 -30.77 5.78
C ASN A 131 19.14 -30.53 4.26
N THR A 132 18.11 -30.52 3.43
CA THR A 132 18.15 -30.45 1.97
C THR A 132 17.76 -29.07 1.43
N ARG A 133 17.35 -28.11 2.28
CA ARG A 133 17.02 -26.71 1.92
C ARG A 133 16.20 -26.60 0.64
N THR A 134 15.08 -27.31 0.58
CA THR A 134 14.27 -27.35 -0.65
C THR A 134 13.06 -26.42 -0.66
N ALA A 135 12.82 -25.71 0.46
CA ALA A 135 11.76 -24.73 0.63
C ALA A 135 12.34 -23.41 1.18
N ILE A 136 11.54 -22.35 1.17
CA ILE A 136 11.93 -21.04 1.71
C ILE A 136 11.64 -21.05 3.21
N ASP A 137 12.65 -20.81 4.04
CA ASP A 137 12.46 -20.81 5.48
C ASP A 137 11.65 -19.59 5.87
N SER A 138 10.56 -19.82 6.58
CA SER A 138 9.66 -18.78 7.04
C SER A 138 10.20 -17.85 8.12
N ASP A 139 11.34 -18.20 8.73
CA ASP A 139 12.08 -17.30 9.62
C ASP A 139 12.93 -16.28 8.83
N GLU A 140 12.98 -16.40 7.50
CA GLU A 140 13.69 -15.47 6.63
C GLU A 140 13.00 -14.09 6.52
N LEU A 141 13.84 -13.07 6.33
CA LEU A 141 13.43 -11.67 6.25
C LEU A 141 12.44 -11.43 5.09
N GLY A 142 11.24 -10.94 5.43
CA GLY A 142 10.23 -10.55 4.46
C GLY A 142 9.40 -11.70 3.88
N VAL A 143 9.51 -12.92 4.43
CA VAL A 143 8.72 -14.08 4.02
C VAL A 143 7.47 -14.22 4.91
N ILE A 144 6.31 -14.12 4.28
CA ILE A 144 4.98 -14.24 4.87
C ILE A 144 4.43 -15.62 4.54
N LYS A 145 3.92 -16.32 5.56
CA LYS A 145 3.24 -17.62 5.40
C LYS A 145 1.83 -17.40 4.86
N GLY A 146 1.62 -17.77 3.61
CA GLY A 146 0.31 -17.67 2.96
C GLY A 146 -0.53 -18.95 3.06
N PHE A 147 0.06 -20.10 3.41
CA PHE A 147 -0.64 -21.37 3.53
C PHE A 147 -0.96 -21.73 4.99
N ASP A 148 0.02 -21.75 5.90
CA ASP A 148 -0.23 -21.95 7.34
C ASP A 148 -0.35 -20.61 8.09
N LEU A 149 -1.57 -20.08 8.12
CA LEU A 149 -1.89 -18.80 8.78
C LEU A 149 -1.76 -18.84 10.31
N GLY A 150 -1.61 -20.03 10.91
CA GLY A 150 -1.49 -20.18 12.36
C GLY A 150 -0.06 -20.11 12.88
N ALA A 151 0.94 -20.16 12.00
CA ALA A 151 2.35 -20.16 12.37
C ALA A 151 2.92 -18.73 12.37
N PRO A 152 3.87 -18.43 13.26
CA PRO A 152 4.53 -17.13 13.27
C PRO A 152 5.23 -16.91 11.93
N SER A 153 4.99 -15.75 11.31
CA SER A 153 5.62 -15.37 10.04
C SER A 153 5.86 -13.87 9.97
N SER A 154 6.55 -13.41 8.92
CA SER A 154 6.66 -11.98 8.66
C SER A 154 5.29 -11.37 8.42
N TYR A 155 5.17 -10.07 8.70
CA TYR A 155 3.92 -9.34 8.51
C TYR A 155 4.21 -7.91 8.07
N ILE A 156 3.26 -7.32 7.37
CA ILE A 156 3.36 -5.95 6.88
C ILE A 156 2.88 -5.04 8.01
N ARG A 157 3.70 -4.05 8.36
CA ARG A 157 3.34 -2.99 9.31
C ARG A 157 3.56 -1.63 8.67
N ILE A 158 2.56 -0.77 8.70
CA ILE A 158 2.61 0.58 8.16
C ILE A 158 2.24 1.55 9.28
N ASP A 159 3.15 2.47 9.56
CA ASP A 159 3.00 3.48 10.61
C ASP A 159 2.56 4.81 10.01
N GLN A 160 1.63 5.48 10.70
CA GLN A 160 1.21 6.83 10.39
C GLN A 160 1.86 7.84 11.34
N GLY A 161 2.29 8.98 10.79
CA GLY A 161 2.62 10.15 11.58
C GLY A 161 3.29 11.25 10.76
N LEU A 162 3.90 12.22 11.44
CA LEU A 162 4.64 13.30 10.82
C LEU A 162 6.12 12.91 10.72
N ASP A 163 6.65 12.75 9.51
CA ASP A 163 8.06 12.40 9.29
C ASP A 163 8.92 13.69 9.26
N THR A 164 9.10 14.31 10.42
CA THR A 164 9.91 15.52 10.60
C THR A 164 10.70 15.45 11.91
N THR A 165 11.90 16.02 11.91
CA THR A 165 12.71 16.20 13.13
C THR A 165 12.40 17.51 13.85
N GLU A 166 11.57 18.39 13.27
CA GLU A 166 11.26 19.71 13.84
C GLU A 166 10.26 19.65 14.99
N ILE A 167 9.47 18.58 15.07
CA ILE A 167 8.44 18.38 16.10
C ILE A 167 8.74 17.09 16.87
N SER A 168 8.79 17.18 18.20
CA SER A 168 9.04 16.02 19.07
C SER A 168 7.85 15.02 19.01
N PRO A 169 8.14 13.70 19.03
CA PRO A 169 7.11 12.65 19.03
C PRO A 169 6.27 12.58 20.32
N VAL A 170 6.67 13.28 21.39
CA VAL A 170 5.99 13.23 22.70
C VAL A 170 4.55 13.74 22.65
N GLY A 171 4.24 14.68 21.75
CA GLY A 171 2.93 15.32 21.67
C GLY A 171 1.81 14.45 21.12
N GLY A 172 2.12 13.30 20.50
CA GLY A 172 1.15 12.50 19.75
C GLY A 172 0.54 13.25 18.56
N LEU A 173 -0.05 12.51 17.62
CA LEU A 173 -0.74 13.13 16.49
C LEU A 173 -2.13 13.65 16.93
N GLY A 174 -2.52 14.84 16.44
CA GLY A 174 -3.84 15.39 16.71
C GLY A 174 -4.97 14.51 16.14
N ASP A 175 -6.12 14.46 16.83
CA ASP A 175 -7.23 13.53 16.52
C ASP A 175 -7.78 13.71 15.08
N THR A 176 -7.82 14.95 14.60
CA THR A 176 -8.23 15.29 13.22
C THR A 176 -7.29 14.81 12.13
N LEU A 177 -6.04 14.50 12.49
CA LEU A 177 -4.99 14.04 11.58
C LEU A 177 -4.70 12.56 11.73
N SER A 178 -5.13 11.94 12.84
CA SER A 178 -4.92 10.53 13.10
C SER A 178 -5.92 9.66 12.35
N GLU A 179 -5.44 8.58 11.75
CA GLU A 179 -6.29 7.59 11.10
C GLU A 179 -6.98 6.71 12.12
N THR A 180 -8.31 6.66 12.11
CA THR A 180 -9.04 5.68 12.93
C THR A 180 -9.43 4.45 12.12
N GLN A 181 -9.37 4.56 10.80
CA GLN A 181 -9.80 3.56 9.84
C GLN A 181 -8.86 3.52 8.64
N TYR A 182 -8.64 2.32 8.13
CA TYR A 182 -7.82 2.05 6.96
C TYR A 182 -8.59 1.19 5.97
N ILE A 183 -8.35 1.44 4.68
CA ILE A 183 -8.79 0.62 3.57
C ILE A 183 -7.58 -0.12 3.05
N VAL A 184 -7.66 -1.45 2.98
CA VAL A 184 -6.62 -2.29 2.37
C VAL A 184 -7.21 -2.93 1.12
N GLU A 185 -6.50 -2.85 0.01
CA GLU A 185 -6.95 -3.32 -1.30
C GLU A 185 -5.95 -4.32 -1.88
N ILE A 186 -6.45 -5.46 -2.36
CA ILE A 186 -5.68 -6.55 -2.95
C ILE A 186 -6.52 -7.27 -4.00
N ASP A 187 -5.87 -7.85 -5.03
CA ASP A 187 -6.55 -8.73 -5.98
C ASP A 187 -7.10 -9.98 -5.27
N ASN A 188 -8.43 -10.12 -5.30
CA ASN A 188 -9.18 -11.17 -4.61
C ASN A 188 -8.81 -12.58 -5.10
N ARG A 189 -8.28 -12.71 -6.31
CA ARG A 189 -7.88 -14.00 -6.90
C ARG A 189 -6.53 -14.45 -6.39
N LEU A 190 -5.68 -13.53 -5.92
CA LEU A 190 -4.32 -13.83 -5.49
C LEU A 190 -4.25 -14.11 -3.98
N GLY A 191 -4.92 -13.30 -3.16
CA GLY A 191 -4.86 -13.50 -1.72
C GLY A 191 -5.90 -12.75 -0.91
N PHE A 192 -5.98 -13.13 0.36
CA PHE A 192 -6.88 -12.55 1.35
C PHE A 192 -6.09 -11.91 2.49
N ILE A 193 -6.63 -10.86 3.10
CA ILE A 193 -5.98 -10.22 4.24
C ILE A 193 -6.33 -10.97 5.53
N THR A 194 -5.34 -11.22 6.38
CA THR A 194 -5.52 -11.78 7.72
C THR A 194 -4.87 -10.91 8.78
N ALA A 195 -5.40 -10.96 10.01
CA ALA A 195 -4.73 -10.32 11.13
C ALA A 195 -3.47 -11.11 11.49
N VAL A 196 -2.49 -10.44 12.10
CA VAL A 196 -1.24 -11.09 12.54
C VAL A 196 -1.57 -12.26 13.49
N ASP A 197 -1.06 -13.44 13.18
CA ASP A 197 -1.26 -14.71 13.91
C ASP A 197 -2.71 -15.24 13.92
N ALA A 198 -3.58 -14.72 13.06
CA ALA A 198 -4.96 -15.19 12.96
C ALA A 198 -5.08 -16.38 12.00
N LYS A 199 -5.72 -17.45 12.48
CA LYS A 199 -5.90 -18.72 11.76
C LYS A 199 -6.92 -18.67 10.61
N SER A 200 -7.56 -17.54 10.39
CA SER A 200 -8.63 -17.40 9.39
C SER A 200 -8.53 -16.05 8.70
N PRO A 201 -8.63 -16.00 7.36
CA PRO A 201 -8.66 -14.73 6.63
C PRO A 201 -9.88 -13.91 7.01
N LYS A 202 -9.76 -12.59 6.91
CA LYS A 202 -10.87 -11.66 7.07
C LYS A 202 -11.74 -11.68 5.81
N SER A 203 -13.03 -11.41 5.98
CA SER A 203 -13.95 -11.27 4.84
C SER A 203 -13.80 -9.89 4.21
N PRO A 204 -13.72 -9.78 2.87
CA PRO A 204 -13.72 -8.49 2.19
C PRO A 204 -15.08 -7.80 2.38
N ALA A 205 -15.08 -6.48 2.41
CA ALA A 205 -16.30 -5.70 2.55
C ALA A 205 -16.95 -5.40 1.20
N PHE A 206 -16.12 -5.18 0.18
CA PHE A 206 -16.54 -4.93 -1.19
C PHE A 206 -15.53 -5.59 -2.13
N ILE A 207 -16.03 -6.11 -3.25
CA ILE A 207 -15.21 -6.59 -4.37
C ILE A 207 -15.71 -5.81 -5.58
N ASP A 208 -14.80 -5.10 -6.24
CA ASP A 208 -15.12 -4.31 -7.42
C ASP A 208 -15.25 -5.20 -8.68
N ASP A 209 -15.67 -4.61 -9.79
CA ASP A 209 -15.87 -5.30 -11.06
C ASP A 209 -14.57 -5.82 -11.72
N ASP A 210 -13.40 -5.35 -11.27
CA ASP A 210 -12.07 -5.79 -11.67
C ASP A 210 -11.45 -6.85 -10.73
N ASP A 211 -12.25 -7.44 -9.84
CA ASP A 211 -11.83 -8.40 -8.79
C ASP A 211 -10.88 -7.83 -7.73
N ILE A 212 -10.78 -6.51 -7.58
CA ILE A 212 -10.08 -5.91 -6.42
C ILE A 212 -10.97 -5.99 -5.18
N ALA A 213 -10.47 -6.65 -4.14
CA ALA A 213 -11.13 -6.73 -2.83
C ALA A 213 -10.68 -5.59 -1.91
N SER A 214 -11.64 -4.84 -1.40
CA SER A 214 -11.44 -3.77 -0.40
C SER A 214 -11.85 -4.24 1.00
N TYR A 215 -10.94 -4.08 1.96
CA TYR A 215 -11.12 -4.40 3.37
C TYR A 215 -11.14 -3.11 4.19
N TYR A 216 -12.16 -2.92 5.03
CA TYR A 216 -12.22 -1.81 5.97
C TYR A 216 -11.82 -2.28 7.36
N PHE A 217 -10.76 -1.71 7.90
CA PHE A 217 -10.31 -1.97 9.26
C PHE A 217 -10.46 -0.71 10.10
N GLY A 218 -11.04 -0.84 11.28
CA GLY A 218 -11.20 0.26 12.23
C GLY A 218 -10.56 -0.08 13.57
N ILE A 219 -10.01 0.92 14.25
CA ILE A 219 -9.39 0.74 15.56
C ILE A 219 -10.34 0.13 16.61
N ALA A 220 -11.64 0.44 16.53
CA ALA A 220 -12.64 -0.06 17.47
C ALA A 220 -13.11 -1.50 17.16
N ASN A 221 -13.07 -1.89 15.88
CA ASN A 221 -13.65 -3.15 15.41
C ASN A 221 -12.58 -4.24 15.21
N ASP A 222 -11.34 -3.85 14.87
CA ASP A 222 -10.26 -4.76 14.50
C ASP A 222 -8.96 -4.43 15.26
N PRO A 223 -8.93 -4.58 16.60
CA PRO A 223 -7.75 -4.25 17.42
C PRO A 223 -6.52 -5.12 17.11
N GLY A 224 -6.70 -6.23 16.39
CA GLY A 224 -5.58 -7.07 15.91
C GLY A 224 -4.85 -6.49 14.70
N VAL A 225 -5.54 -5.64 13.91
CA VAL A 225 -5.05 -5.08 12.64
C VAL A 225 -4.67 -3.61 12.79
N VAL A 226 -5.52 -2.81 13.43
CA VAL A 226 -5.26 -1.37 13.62
C VAL A 226 -5.03 -1.06 15.10
N LYS A 227 -3.92 -0.39 15.40
CA LYS A 227 -3.52 -0.06 16.77
C LYS A 227 -2.97 1.37 16.86
N LYS A 228 -3.04 1.98 18.04
CA LYS A 228 -2.37 3.26 18.32
C LYS A 228 -0.90 3.02 18.60
N ASN A 229 -0.03 3.86 18.04
CA ASN A 229 1.36 3.91 18.44
C ASN A 229 1.48 4.84 19.65
N THR A 230 1.72 4.28 20.83
CA THR A 230 1.88 5.04 22.08
C THR A 230 3.34 5.36 22.40
N GLU A 231 4.27 5.01 21.50
CA GLU A 231 5.69 5.23 21.74
C GLU A 231 6.07 6.70 21.54
N THR A 232 6.53 7.32 22.62
CA THR A 232 6.93 8.74 22.67
C THR A 232 8.45 8.93 22.65
N GLY A 233 9.23 7.85 22.51
CA GLY A 233 10.69 7.92 22.50
C GLY A 233 11.25 8.62 21.25
N GLU A 234 12.11 9.61 21.46
CA GLU A 234 12.75 10.41 20.40
C GLU A 234 13.83 9.64 19.62
N ASN A 235 14.46 8.64 20.25
CA ASN A 235 15.55 7.85 19.66
C ASN A 235 15.27 6.33 19.68
N ASP A 236 14.01 5.95 19.50
CA ASP A 236 13.66 4.52 19.40
C ASP A 236 14.00 3.99 18.00
N SER A 237 14.97 3.09 17.92
CA SER A 237 15.40 2.45 16.67
C SER A 237 14.33 1.57 16.02
N LYS A 238 13.23 1.30 16.73
CA LYS A 238 12.10 0.50 16.24
C LYS A 238 11.05 1.31 15.47
N GLN A 239 11.25 2.62 15.37
CA GLN A 239 10.25 3.55 14.86
C GLN A 239 10.77 4.23 13.59
N VAL A 240 9.92 4.28 12.57
CA VAL A 240 10.30 4.81 11.25
C VAL A 240 9.83 6.25 11.03
N ILE A 241 8.87 6.69 11.85
CA ILE A 241 8.40 8.08 11.92
C ILE A 241 9.16 8.82 13.04
N GLN A 242 9.81 9.92 12.66
CA GLN A 242 10.65 10.72 13.56
C GLN A 242 9.85 11.70 14.43
N GLY A 243 8.73 12.23 13.92
CA GLY A 243 7.88 13.18 14.65
C GLY A 243 6.67 12.53 15.33
N PRO A 244 5.61 13.31 15.64
CA PRO A 244 4.38 12.82 16.25
C PRO A 244 3.77 11.62 15.53
N ARG A 245 3.48 10.57 16.29
CA ARG A 245 2.96 9.29 15.80
C ARG A 245 1.46 9.19 16.05
N GLY A 246 0.77 8.57 15.09
CA GLY A 246 -0.65 8.29 15.17
C GLY A 246 -0.91 6.81 15.38
N THR A 247 -1.57 6.21 14.41
CA THR A 247 -1.91 4.79 14.39
C THR A 247 -1.03 4.02 13.42
N PHE A 248 -1.05 2.71 13.56
CA PHE A 248 -0.43 1.81 12.59
C PHE A 248 -1.39 0.68 12.25
N VAL A 249 -1.20 0.15 11.05
CA VAL A 249 -1.92 -1.01 10.54
C VAL A 249 -0.93 -2.14 10.33
N GLN A 250 -1.30 -3.33 10.79
CA GLN A 250 -0.50 -4.54 10.66
C GLN A 250 -1.35 -5.70 10.17
N PHE A 251 -0.88 -6.43 9.17
CA PHE A 251 -1.60 -7.55 8.60
C PHE A 251 -0.67 -8.54 7.92
N GLN A 252 -1.19 -9.74 7.69
CA GLN A 252 -0.58 -10.80 6.90
C GLN A 252 -1.46 -11.08 5.69
N ILE A 253 -0.90 -11.79 4.72
CA ILE A 253 -1.57 -12.13 3.47
C ILE A 253 -1.67 -13.65 3.39
N ALA A 254 -2.89 -14.14 3.30
CA ALA A 254 -3.20 -15.53 3.00
C ALA A 254 -3.24 -15.73 1.49
N ALA A 255 -2.67 -16.83 0.99
CA ALA A 255 -2.76 -17.20 -0.41
C ALA A 255 -4.16 -17.70 -0.77
N SER A 256 -4.63 -17.44 -1.98
CA SER A 256 -5.91 -17.97 -2.45
C SER A 256 -5.81 -19.48 -2.73
N THR A 257 -6.95 -20.18 -2.62
CA THR A 257 -7.03 -21.62 -2.92
C THR A 257 -6.64 -21.95 -4.38
N GLU A 258 -6.83 -21.01 -5.30
CA GLU A 258 -6.42 -21.17 -6.69
C GLU A 258 -4.89 -21.19 -6.84
N LEU A 259 -4.18 -20.32 -6.11
CA LEU A 259 -2.71 -20.32 -6.08
C LEU A 259 -2.16 -21.54 -5.35
N THR A 260 -2.85 -22.04 -4.32
CA THR A 260 -2.37 -23.21 -3.56
C THR A 260 -2.51 -24.50 -4.40
N THR A 261 -3.62 -24.66 -5.13
CA THR A 261 -3.93 -25.90 -5.87
C THR A 261 -3.35 -25.96 -7.29
N SER A 262 -3.24 -24.82 -7.98
CA SER A 262 -2.86 -24.78 -9.41
C SER A 262 -1.63 -23.92 -9.65
N SER A 263 -0.89 -24.20 -10.73
CA SER A 263 0.17 -23.32 -11.26
C SER A 263 -0.30 -22.49 -12.46
N TYR A 264 -1.57 -22.63 -12.87
CA TYR A 264 -2.12 -22.00 -14.07
C TYR A 264 -2.08 -20.46 -14.03
N LEU A 265 -2.40 -19.85 -12.87
CA LEU A 265 -2.33 -18.39 -12.74
C LEU A 265 -0.88 -17.89 -12.83
N PHE A 266 0.08 -18.66 -12.32
CA PHE A 266 1.48 -18.31 -12.41
C PHE A 266 2.02 -18.35 -13.84
N THR A 267 1.61 -19.34 -14.65
CA THR A 267 2.06 -19.41 -16.05
C THR A 267 1.37 -18.40 -16.95
N LYS A 268 0.17 -17.92 -16.56
CA LYS A 268 -0.60 -16.96 -17.35
C LYS A 268 -0.29 -15.50 -17.01
N LEU A 269 -0.15 -15.17 -15.73
CA LEU A 269 -0.01 -13.80 -15.23
C LEU A 269 1.39 -13.50 -14.69
N GLY A 270 2.12 -14.54 -14.32
CA GLY A 270 3.42 -14.45 -13.65
C GLY A 270 4.58 -14.89 -14.54
N GLY A 271 5.67 -15.27 -13.89
CA GLY A 271 6.85 -15.85 -14.52
C GLY A 271 7.21 -17.22 -13.94
N SER A 272 7.97 -17.99 -14.70
CA SER A 272 8.56 -19.28 -14.30
C SER A 272 10.07 -19.16 -14.11
N ASP A 273 10.64 -20.08 -13.33
CA ASP A 273 12.09 -20.24 -13.08
C ASP A 273 12.79 -18.99 -12.55
N ALA A 274 12.15 -18.28 -11.63
CA ALA A 274 12.84 -17.25 -10.86
C ALA A 274 13.82 -17.89 -9.86
N SER A 275 15.03 -17.34 -9.84
CA SER A 275 15.92 -17.42 -8.69
C SER A 275 15.56 -16.30 -7.72
N TYR A 276 15.36 -16.65 -6.45
CA TYR A 276 15.08 -15.70 -5.39
C TYR A 276 16.21 -15.69 -4.37
N LEU A 277 16.60 -14.50 -3.90
CA LEU A 277 17.56 -14.35 -2.81
C LEU A 277 16.81 -14.21 -1.51
N VAL A 278 16.83 -15.25 -0.68
CA VAL A 278 16.25 -15.15 0.66
C VAL A 278 17.34 -14.78 1.67
N GLU A 279 16.97 -13.94 2.62
CA GLU A 279 17.89 -13.35 3.57
C GLU A 279 17.64 -13.87 4.99
N ASN A 280 18.69 -14.41 5.58
CA ASN A 280 18.73 -14.87 6.96
C ASN A 280 19.87 -14.13 7.68
N ASN A 281 19.54 -13.17 8.57
CA ASN A 281 20.52 -12.40 9.35
C ASN A 281 21.68 -11.82 8.51
N ASN A 282 21.36 -11.14 7.40
CA ASN A 282 22.32 -10.58 6.42
C ASN A 282 23.13 -11.60 5.60
N THR A 283 22.71 -12.87 5.60
CA THR A 283 23.25 -13.90 4.71
C THR A 283 22.23 -14.17 3.61
N GLU A 284 22.62 -13.96 2.36
CA GLU A 284 21.78 -14.22 1.19
C GLU A 284 21.94 -15.67 0.73
N THR A 285 20.82 -16.32 0.46
CA THR A 285 20.76 -17.65 -0.15
C THR A 285 20.00 -17.58 -1.45
N ALA A 286 20.57 -18.15 -2.52
CA ALA A 286 19.89 -18.28 -3.78
C ALA A 286 19.02 -19.54 -3.83
N CYS A 287 17.71 -19.35 -4.02
CA CYS A 287 16.72 -20.40 -4.22
C CYS A 287 16.24 -20.38 -5.67
N ALA A 288 16.47 -21.43 -6.44
CA ALA A 288 16.06 -21.52 -7.84
C ALA A 288 14.81 -22.38 -8.05
N GLY A 289 14.13 -22.19 -9.19
CA GLY A 289 13.00 -23.03 -9.57
C GLY A 289 11.67 -22.63 -8.93
N PHE A 290 11.36 -21.33 -8.86
CA PHE A 290 10.07 -20.85 -8.37
C PHE A 290 9.26 -20.15 -9.48
N TYR A 291 7.96 -20.36 -9.43
CA TYR A 291 6.97 -19.51 -10.08
C TYR A 291 6.69 -18.29 -9.20
N TYR A 292 6.45 -17.14 -9.82
CA TYR A 292 6.14 -15.91 -9.10
C TYR A 292 5.04 -15.10 -9.77
N ILE A 293 4.25 -14.39 -8.96
CA ILE A 293 3.33 -13.34 -9.40
C ILE A 293 3.63 -12.11 -8.55
N ASP A 294 3.89 -10.99 -9.22
CA ASP A 294 4.06 -9.69 -8.56
C ASP A 294 2.73 -8.95 -8.53
N THR A 295 2.40 -8.40 -7.36
CA THR A 295 1.24 -7.54 -7.15
C THR A 295 1.57 -6.44 -6.15
N MET A 296 0.69 -5.46 -6.04
CA MET A 296 0.76 -4.46 -4.98
C MET A 296 -0.45 -4.61 -4.05
N VAL A 297 -0.22 -4.33 -2.77
CA VAL A 297 -1.29 -4.14 -1.79
C VAL A 297 -1.34 -2.67 -1.46
N ARG A 298 -2.47 -2.03 -1.73
CA ARG A 298 -2.67 -0.62 -1.44
C ARG A 298 -3.27 -0.46 -0.06
N VAL A 299 -2.74 0.47 0.72
CA VAL A 299 -3.25 0.82 2.04
C VAL A 299 -3.54 2.30 2.07
N THR A 300 -4.78 2.66 2.35
CA THR A 300 -5.27 4.05 2.33
C THR A 300 -5.88 4.42 3.68
N GLY A 301 -5.47 5.56 4.24
CA GLY A 301 -6.11 6.17 5.40
C GLY A 301 -7.45 6.80 5.03
N VAL A 302 -8.51 6.57 5.81
CA VAL A 302 -9.86 7.08 5.50
C VAL A 302 -9.98 8.58 5.81
N THR A 303 -9.32 9.07 6.85
CA THR A 303 -9.39 10.46 7.31
C THR A 303 -8.55 11.38 6.41
N THR A 304 -7.29 11.04 6.18
CA THR A 304 -6.32 11.86 5.43
C THR A 304 -6.20 11.46 3.98
N GLY A 305 -6.80 10.35 3.53
CA GLY A 305 -6.73 9.92 2.13
C GLY A 305 -5.32 9.52 1.65
N VAL A 306 -4.31 9.53 2.52
CA VAL A 306 -2.94 9.14 2.15
C VAL A 306 -2.92 7.65 1.87
N SER A 307 -2.35 7.28 0.73
CA SER A 307 -2.20 5.89 0.30
C SER A 307 -0.73 5.49 0.21
N LEU A 308 -0.44 4.24 0.54
CA LEU A 308 0.86 3.60 0.36
C LEU A 308 0.67 2.27 -0.37
N ASP A 309 1.42 2.08 -1.46
CA ASP A 309 1.45 0.83 -2.22
C ASP A 309 2.62 -0.03 -1.74
N VAL A 310 2.32 -1.24 -1.27
CA VAL A 310 3.30 -2.20 -0.76
C VAL A 310 3.54 -3.31 -1.80
N PRO A 311 4.78 -3.52 -2.27
CA PRO A 311 5.10 -4.59 -3.21
C PRO A 311 5.04 -5.96 -2.54
N VAL A 312 4.27 -6.87 -3.14
CA VAL A 312 4.09 -8.24 -2.67
C VAL A 312 4.29 -9.22 -3.82
N ARG A 313 5.01 -10.30 -3.56
CA ARG A 313 5.27 -11.37 -4.52
C ARG A 313 4.73 -12.69 -3.97
N PHE A 314 3.78 -13.30 -4.68
CA PHE A 314 3.38 -14.67 -4.41
C PHE A 314 4.37 -15.62 -5.07
N ILE A 315 4.79 -16.66 -4.35
CA ILE A 315 5.77 -17.63 -4.84
C ILE A 315 5.27 -19.06 -4.71
N LYS A 316 5.54 -19.87 -5.75
CA LYS A 316 5.23 -21.30 -5.77
C LYS A 316 6.42 -22.12 -6.27
N ARG A 317 6.71 -23.27 -5.68
CA ARG A 317 7.84 -24.10 -6.09
C ARG A 317 7.51 -24.81 -7.41
N ASN A 318 8.46 -24.82 -8.34
CA ASN A 318 8.35 -25.54 -9.60
C ASN A 318 8.79 -26.99 -9.41
N THR A 319 7.83 -27.91 -9.29
CA THR A 319 8.11 -29.35 -9.11
C THR A 319 8.67 -30.04 -10.37
N ASN A 320 8.74 -29.33 -11.51
CA ASN A 320 9.28 -29.88 -12.77
C ASN A 320 10.80 -29.71 -12.90
N VAL A 321 11.44 -29.00 -11.96
CA VAL A 321 12.89 -28.79 -11.94
C VAL A 321 13.53 -29.88 -11.07
N SER A 322 14.62 -30.48 -11.54
CA SER A 322 15.27 -31.62 -10.89
C SER A 322 15.71 -31.30 -9.45
N THR A 323 15.73 -32.31 -8.58
CA THR A 323 16.02 -32.28 -7.12
C THR A 323 17.38 -31.71 -6.69
N GLY A 324 18.14 -31.09 -7.60
CA GLY A 324 19.35 -30.32 -7.30
C GLY A 324 19.13 -28.81 -7.16
N ASP A 325 17.93 -28.31 -7.50
CA ASP A 325 17.57 -26.90 -7.36
C ASP A 325 16.73 -26.71 -6.08
N GLY A 326 17.41 -26.22 -5.05
CA GLY A 326 16.88 -25.78 -3.77
C GLY A 326 17.54 -24.46 -3.36
N CYS A 327 17.24 -23.98 -2.17
CA CYS A 327 17.93 -22.87 -1.52
C CYS A 327 19.37 -23.31 -1.20
N VAL A 328 20.35 -22.99 -2.05
CA VAL A 328 21.77 -23.36 -1.86
C VAL A 328 22.48 -22.31 -1.01
#